data_AF-A0A7R9Z600-F1
#
_entry.id   AF-A0A7R9Z600-F1
#
_cell.length_a   1.000
_cell.length_b   1.000
_cell.length_c   1.000
_cell.angle_alpha   90.00
_cell.angle_beta   90.00
_cell.angle_gamma   90.00
#
_symmetry.space_group_name_H-M   'P 1'
#
loop_
_entity.id
_entity.type
_entity.pdbx_description
1 polymer ?
#
loop_
_entity_poly.entity_id
_entity_poly.type
_entity_poly.pdbx_seq_one_letter_code
_entity_poly.pdbx_strand_id
1 'polypeptide(L)'
;KKEPLSDKISFASFDVGDIGLFMPTGLVLKGGKRTYLAFHSNCPHRYLSTDNIEGTPDYVLGRIIYQEELYAGPLGTDSNPYGLHVGTKFWVLTVETLRVP
;
A
#
# COMPACT_ATOMS: atom_id res chain seq x y z
N LYS A 1 28.23 4.54 -4.79
CA LYS A 1 27.83 3.25 -5.39
C LYS A 1 26.46 2.92 -4.82
N LYS A 2 25.43 2.73 -5.65
CA LYS A 2 24.10 2.34 -5.17
C LYS A 2 24.20 0.87 -4.75
N GLU A 3 23.89 0.55 -3.50
CA GLU A 3 23.84 -0.85 -3.09
C GLU A 3 22.79 -1.59 -3.93
N PRO A 4 23.02 -2.87 -4.29
CA PRO A 4 22.06 -3.63 -5.04
C PRO A 4 20.76 -3.75 -4.24
N LEU A 5 19.63 -3.55 -4.91
CA LEU A 5 18.31 -3.71 -4.29
C LEU A 5 18.14 -5.17 -3.85
N SER A 6 17.62 -5.36 -2.64
CA SER A 6 17.26 -6.68 -2.14
C SER A 6 15.96 -7.16 -2.77
N ASP A 7 15.91 -8.44 -3.15
CA ASP A 7 14.69 -9.08 -3.65
C ASP A 7 13.87 -9.79 -2.53
N LYS A 8 14.19 -9.49 -1.26
CA LYS A 8 13.42 -9.96 -0.11
C LYS A 8 12.22 -9.05 0.15
N ILE A 9 11.15 -9.64 0.66
CA ILE A 9 9.96 -8.90 1.08
C ILE A 9 10.26 -8.16 2.39
N SER A 10 10.07 -6.85 2.39
CA SER A 10 10.06 -6.02 3.60
C SER A 10 8.72 -6.12 4.31
N PHE A 11 8.75 -6.21 5.64
CA PHE A 11 7.55 -6.42 6.47
C PHE A 11 7.58 -5.63 7.80
N ALA A 12 8.62 -4.85 8.08
CA ALA A 12 8.77 -4.10 9.34
C ALA A 12 9.04 -2.60 9.15
N SER A 13 9.55 -2.24 7.99
CA SER A 13 9.74 -0.87 7.51
C SER A 13 9.65 -0.93 5.98
N PHE A 14 9.40 0.22 5.37
CA PHE A 14 9.35 0.32 3.91
C PHE A 14 10.02 1.61 3.47
N ASP A 15 10.94 1.48 2.53
CA ASP A 15 11.54 2.58 1.79
C ASP A 15 11.39 2.37 0.28
N VAL A 16 11.66 3.44 -0.49
CA VAL A 16 11.67 3.35 -1.95
C VAL A 16 12.76 2.36 -2.38
N GLY A 17 12.37 1.35 -3.16
CA GLY A 17 13.21 0.24 -3.60
C GLY A 17 12.91 -1.09 -2.91
N ASP A 18 12.23 -1.06 -1.76
CA ASP A 18 11.82 -2.28 -1.06
C ASP A 18 10.70 -3.03 -1.78
N ILE A 19 10.63 -4.34 -1.57
CA ILE A 19 9.51 -5.16 -2.04
C ILE A 19 8.48 -5.28 -0.93
N GLY A 20 7.24 -4.87 -1.21
CA GLY A 20 6.10 -5.10 -0.33
C GLY A 20 5.18 -6.19 -0.88
N LEU A 21 4.64 -7.00 0.04
CA LEU A 21 3.49 -7.85 -0.22
C LEU A 21 2.23 -7.12 0.25
N PHE A 22 1.24 -6.98 -0.61
CA PHE A 22 0.00 -6.28 -0.33
C PHE A 22 -1.19 -7.23 -0.44
N MET A 23 -1.95 -7.32 0.63
CA MET A 23 -3.08 -8.22 0.76
C MET A 23 -4.38 -7.43 0.67
N PRO A 24 -5.41 -7.97 0.02
CA PRO A 24 -6.69 -7.31 -0.05
C PRO A 24 -7.34 -7.25 1.33
N THR A 25 -7.95 -6.12 1.62
CA THR A 25 -8.76 -5.95 2.83
C THR A 25 -10.24 -6.22 2.50
N GLY A 26 -11.07 -6.39 3.52
CA GLY A 26 -12.52 -6.43 3.35
C GLY A 26 -13.14 -5.10 2.92
N LEU A 27 -12.36 -4.02 2.81
CA LEU A 27 -12.82 -2.69 2.43
C LEU A 27 -12.78 -2.51 0.91
N VAL A 28 -13.91 -2.11 0.36
CA VAL A 28 -14.04 -1.68 -1.04
C VAL A 28 -14.16 -0.16 -1.05
N LEU A 29 -13.25 0.51 -1.76
CA LEU A 29 -13.30 1.97 -1.88
C LEU A 29 -14.44 2.41 -2.79
N LYS A 30 -14.78 3.71 -2.72
CA LYS A 30 -15.64 4.36 -3.70
C LYS A 30 -15.10 4.07 -5.11
N GLY A 31 -15.96 3.61 -6.02
CA GLY A 31 -15.57 3.17 -7.37
C GLY A 31 -15.33 1.66 -7.51
N GLY A 32 -15.60 0.86 -6.47
CA GLY A 32 -15.60 -0.61 -6.55
C GLY A 32 -14.21 -1.25 -6.55
N LYS A 33 -13.14 -0.44 -6.45
CA LYS A 33 -11.77 -0.94 -6.34
C LYS A 33 -11.52 -1.50 -4.94
N ARG A 34 -10.91 -2.68 -4.91
CA ARG A 34 -10.49 -3.38 -3.70
C ARG A 34 -9.32 -2.63 -3.04
N THR A 35 -9.39 -2.44 -1.73
CA THR A 35 -8.29 -1.83 -0.97
C THR A 35 -7.26 -2.90 -0.64
N TYR A 36 -5.98 -2.62 -0.83
CA TYR A 36 -4.91 -3.50 -0.38
C TYR A 36 -4.06 -2.81 0.70
N LEU A 37 -3.58 -3.61 1.65
CA LEU A 37 -2.74 -3.18 2.75
C LEU A 37 -1.45 -3.99 2.74
N ALA A 38 -0.32 -3.33 3.01
CA ALA A 38 0.97 -3.99 3.11
C ALA A 38 0.99 -4.98 4.28
N PHE A 39 1.48 -6.19 4.02
CA PHE A 39 1.80 -7.17 5.06
C PHE A 39 2.92 -6.62 5.94
N HIS A 40 2.61 -6.38 7.20
CA HIS A 40 3.55 -5.72 8.11
C HIS A 40 3.34 -6.13 9.56
N SER A 41 4.43 -6.36 10.30
CA SER A 41 4.44 -6.86 11.70
C SER A 41 3.57 -6.03 12.64
N ASN A 42 3.55 -4.71 12.45
CA ASN A 42 2.87 -3.75 13.33
C ASN A 42 1.70 -2.99 12.66
N CYS A 43 1.24 -3.41 11.48
CA CYS A 43 0.10 -2.80 10.76
C CYS A 43 0.07 -1.24 10.70
N PRO A 44 1.08 -0.56 10.10
CA PRO A 44 1.24 0.89 10.15
C PRO A 44 0.37 1.66 9.14
N HIS A 45 -0.81 1.14 8.79
CA HIS A 45 -1.72 1.77 7.81
C HIS A 45 -1.04 2.13 6.48
N ARG A 46 -0.38 1.14 5.85
CA ARG A 46 0.30 1.31 4.55
C ARG A 46 -0.54 0.70 3.44
N TYR A 47 -1.25 1.54 2.71
CA TYR A 47 -2.17 1.16 1.65
C TYR A 47 -1.47 1.14 0.30
N LEU A 48 -1.95 0.29 -0.61
CA LEU A 48 -1.51 0.27 -2.00
C LEU A 48 -2.27 1.32 -2.82
N SER A 49 -1.57 2.11 -3.63
CA SER A 49 -2.21 2.85 -4.73
C SER A 49 -2.69 1.87 -5.80
N THR A 50 -3.95 1.98 -6.18
CA THR A 50 -4.58 1.08 -7.18
C THR A 50 -4.65 1.68 -8.58
N ASP A 51 -3.89 2.74 -8.84
CA ASP A 51 -3.94 3.47 -10.12
C ASP A 51 -3.31 2.68 -11.26
N ASN A 52 -2.29 1.88 -10.95
CA ASN A 52 -1.56 1.03 -11.90
C ASN A 52 -1.77 -0.48 -11.66
N ILE A 53 -2.78 -0.84 -10.86
CA ILE A 53 -3.11 -2.23 -10.57
C ILE A 53 -4.25 -2.66 -11.48
N GLU A 54 -4.00 -3.66 -12.32
CA GLU A 54 -4.98 -4.23 -13.24
C GLU A 54 -5.78 -5.36 -12.57
N GLY A 55 -7.09 -5.42 -12.84
CA GLY A 55 -7.97 -6.47 -12.32
C GLY A 55 -8.19 -6.41 -10.81
N THR A 56 -8.40 -7.59 -10.21
CA THR A 56 -8.67 -7.76 -8.77
C THR A 56 -7.81 -8.89 -8.20
N PRO A 57 -6.48 -8.74 -8.18
CA PRO A 57 -5.60 -9.81 -7.74
C PRO A 57 -5.85 -10.21 -6.28
N ASP A 58 -5.53 -11.45 -5.93
CA ASP A 58 -5.64 -11.95 -4.55
C ASP A 58 -4.51 -11.43 -3.66
N TYR A 59 -3.42 -10.96 -4.26
CA TYR A 59 -2.33 -10.24 -3.62
C TYR A 59 -1.56 -9.45 -4.67
N VAL A 60 -0.84 -8.41 -4.25
CA VAL A 60 0.10 -7.69 -5.11
C VAL A 60 1.48 -7.79 -4.48
N LEU A 61 2.46 -8.26 -5.25
CA LEU A 61 3.87 -8.16 -4.91
C LEU A 61 4.47 -7.06 -5.76
N GLY A 62 5.13 -6.08 -5.14
CA GLY A 62 5.62 -4.94 -5.89
C GLY A 62 6.79 -4.22 -5.24
N ARG A 63 7.64 -3.62 -6.07
CA ARG A 63 8.73 -2.76 -5.62
C ARG A 63 8.20 -1.35 -5.43
N ILE A 64 8.39 -0.78 -4.24
CA ILE A 64 7.91 0.56 -3.90
C ILE A 64 8.72 1.59 -4.68
N ILE A 65 8.04 2.37 -5.51
CA ILE A 65 8.65 3.45 -6.30
C ILE A 65 8.32 4.83 -5.74
N TYR A 66 7.25 4.93 -4.94
CA TYR A 66 6.85 6.15 -4.27
C TYR A 66 6.05 5.83 -3.01
N GLN A 67 6.19 6.67 -1.99
CA GLN A 67 5.40 6.64 -0.78
C GLN A 67 4.92 8.04 -0.44
N GLU A 68 3.62 8.17 -0.20
CA GLU A 68 3.00 9.41 0.24
C GLU A 68 2.60 9.27 1.70
N GLU A 69 2.94 10.27 2.51
CA GLU A 69 2.52 10.36 3.91
C GLU A 69 1.31 11.27 4.02
N LEU A 70 0.25 10.78 4.68
CA LEU A 70 -1.02 11.49 4.82
C LEU A 70 -1.56 11.36 6.24
N TYR A 71 -2.52 12.22 6.56
CA TYR A 71 -3.25 12.19 7.83
C TYR A 71 -4.75 12.08 7.55
N ALA A 72 -5.42 11.17 8.22
CA ALA A 72 -6.83 10.90 8.02
C ALA A 72 -7.68 12.11 8.43
N GLY A 73 -8.45 12.67 7.50
CA GLY A 73 -9.46 13.68 7.80
C GLY A 73 -10.77 13.08 8.34
N PRO A 74 -11.88 13.82 8.31
CA PRO A 74 -13.18 13.34 8.78
C PRO A 74 -13.64 12.08 8.04
N LEU A 75 -14.31 11.16 8.76
CA LEU A 75 -14.87 9.93 8.20
C LEU A 75 -15.83 10.24 7.03
N GLY A 76 -15.76 9.42 5.97
CA GLY A 76 -16.63 9.55 4.80
C GLY A 76 -16.15 10.57 3.75
N THR A 77 -15.08 11.31 4.04
CA THR A 77 -14.43 12.23 3.09
C THR A 77 -13.35 11.53 2.29
N ASP A 78 -12.94 12.15 1.18
CA ASP A 78 -11.88 11.60 0.31
C ASP A 78 -10.49 11.68 0.98
N SER A 79 -10.35 12.50 2.04
CA SER A 79 -9.15 12.55 2.89
C SER A 79 -9.06 11.40 3.92
N ASN A 80 -10.11 10.56 4.00
CA ASN A 80 -10.14 9.39 4.86
C ASN A 80 -10.92 8.24 4.19
N PRO A 81 -10.39 7.73 3.05
CA PRO A 81 -11.07 6.69 2.28
C PRO A 81 -11.05 5.33 2.98
N TYR A 82 -10.19 5.17 4.00
CA TYR A 82 -9.96 3.90 4.70
C TYR A 82 -10.70 3.79 6.04
N GLY A 83 -11.45 4.83 6.44
CA GLY A 83 -12.22 4.81 7.68
C GLY A 83 -11.37 4.83 8.95
N LEU A 84 -10.19 5.46 8.90
CA LEU A 84 -9.28 5.60 10.04
C LEU A 84 -9.80 6.63 11.05
N HIS A 85 -9.29 6.60 12.28
CA HIS A 85 -9.53 7.69 13.22
C HIS A 85 -8.95 9.00 12.67
N VAL A 86 -9.63 10.12 12.91
CA VAL A 86 -9.17 11.44 12.47
C VAL A 86 -7.79 11.74 13.07
N GLY A 87 -6.87 12.23 12.26
CA GLY A 87 -5.49 12.50 12.63
C GLY A 87 -4.58 11.27 12.60
N THR A 88 -5.09 10.06 12.33
CA THR A 88 -4.24 8.89 12.14
C THR A 88 -3.35 9.09 10.93
N LYS A 89 -2.04 8.91 11.16
CA LYS A 89 -1.03 8.89 10.13
C LYS A 89 -1.12 7.59 9.32
N PHE A 90 -1.09 7.71 8.00
CA PHE A 90 -1.09 6.56 7.09
C PHE A 90 -0.22 6.86 5.88
N TRP A 91 0.05 5.83 5.08
CA TRP A 91 0.78 6.00 3.83
C TRP A 91 0.07 5.33 2.67
N VAL A 92 0.23 5.92 1.49
CA VAL A 92 -0.15 5.31 0.21
C VAL A 92 1.13 4.99 -0.54
N LEU A 93 1.30 3.73 -0.92
CA LEU A 93 2.48 3.21 -1.59
C LEU A 93 2.15 2.94 -3.05
N THR A 94 2.90 3.55 -3.96
CA THR A 94 2.86 3.22 -5.38
C THR A 94 3.97 2.24 -5.66
N VAL A 95 3.63 1.14 -6.34
CA VAL A 95 4.58 0.06 -6.61
C VAL A 95 4.64 -0.26 -8.10
N GLU A 96 5.78 -0.73 -8.54
CA GLU A 96 5.90 -1.48 -9.79
C GLU A 96 5.63 -2.96 -9.49
N THR A 97 4.62 -3.55 -10.14
CA THR A 97 4.21 -4.92 -9.89
C THR A 97 5.29 -5.89 -10.37
N LEU A 98 5.69 -6.81 -9.49
CA LEU A 98 6.57 -7.90 -9.85
C LEU A 98 5.70 -8.98 -10.49
N ARG A 99 5.91 -9.23 -11.78
CA ARG A 99 5.26 -10.36 -12.45
C ARG A 99 5.77 -11.64 -11.81
N VAL A 100 4.88 -12.38 -11.15
CA VAL A 100 5.15 -13.77 -10.81
C VAL A 100 5.15 -14.53 -12.14
N PRO A 101 6.22 -15.26 -12.50
CA PRO A 101 6.31 -16.01 -13.75
C PRO A 101 5.15 -16.98 -13.97
#